data_AF-A0A2V8A1Q1-F1
#
_entry.id   AF-A0A2V8A1Q1-F1
#
_cell.length_a   1.000
_cell.length_b   1.000
_cell.length_c   1.000
_cell.angle_alpha   90.00
_cell.angle_beta   90.00
_cell.angle_gamma   90.00
#
_symmetry.space_group_name_H-M   'P 1'
#
loop_
_entity.id
_entity.type
_entity.pdbx_description
1 polymer ?
#
loop_
_entity_poly.entity_id
_entity_poly.type
_entity_poly.pdbx_seq_one_letter_code
_entity_poly.pdbx_strand_id
1 'polypeptide(L)'
;MDTVTLTIDGRQVTVEKGKTVLQAAIENGISVPYYCYHPGIGIDGSCRVCIVKIEKMPKLQTSCSTVCAEGMVVSTRTPDVVEARAAVFEFLLINHPLDCPVCDKGGECPLQDFSYTFGRDESRMEFPRRVFDGDGVKADVDFGPTLMLNRNRCILCTRCVRFMREVDGDAQINIIDRGYGSEIATFQEEGVHSILSGNLMDVCPVGAITTRGSSRGRGTTPTPPTRSARSARRAATSPRGSKRNRNGRKAPG
;
A
#
# COMPACT_ATOMS: atom_id res chain seq x y z
N MET A 1 15.93 -29.42 18.80
CA MET A 1 14.83 -28.66 18.17
C MET A 1 14.11 -29.61 17.24
N ASP A 2 12.78 -29.68 17.31
CA ASP A 2 12.00 -30.54 16.43
C ASP A 2 12.05 -29.99 15.00
N THR A 3 12.37 -30.85 14.04
CA THR A 3 12.41 -30.51 12.61
C THR A 3 11.31 -31.25 11.86
N VAL A 4 10.93 -30.71 10.71
CA VAL A 4 10.04 -31.37 9.74
C VAL A 4 10.72 -31.39 8.37
N THR A 5 10.54 -32.49 7.63
CA THR A 5 11.05 -32.64 6.27
C THR A 5 9.90 -32.62 5.28
N LEU A 6 10.06 -31.82 4.22
CA LEU A 6 9.10 -31.68 3.13
C LEU A 6 9.84 -31.65 1.79
N THR A 7 9.10 -31.80 0.70
CA THR A 7 9.64 -31.71 -0.67
C THR A 7 9.08 -30.47 -1.35
N ILE A 8 9.94 -29.59 -1.88
CA ILE A 8 9.55 -28.42 -2.67
C ILE A 8 10.21 -28.53 -4.04
N ASP A 9 9.41 -28.59 -5.10
CA ASP A 9 9.88 -28.75 -6.50
C ASP A 9 10.86 -29.93 -6.68
N GLY A 10 10.56 -31.05 -6.01
CA GLY A 10 11.37 -32.28 -6.04
C GLY A 10 12.61 -32.25 -5.14
N ARG A 11 12.90 -31.14 -4.47
CA ARG A 11 14.02 -31.02 -3.51
C ARG A 11 13.53 -31.28 -2.09
N GLN A 12 14.18 -32.21 -1.39
CA GLN A 12 13.94 -32.37 0.05
C GLN A 12 14.55 -31.20 0.81
N VAL A 13 13.77 -30.62 1.71
CA VAL A 13 14.17 -29.54 2.59
C VAL A 13 13.75 -29.88 4.02
N THR A 14 14.63 -29.62 4.97
CA THR A 14 14.38 -29.85 6.40
C THR A 14 14.44 -28.51 7.12
N VAL A 15 13.38 -28.20 7.86
CA VAL A 15 13.24 -26.92 8.56
C VAL A 15 12.75 -27.13 9.98
N GLU A 16 12.92 -26.12 10.83
CA GLU A 16 12.36 -26.13 12.18
C GLU A 16 10.83 -26.23 12.12
N LYS A 17 10.27 -27.04 13.02
CA LYS A 17 8.83 -27.21 13.17
C LYS A 17 8.17 -25.86 13.48
N GLY A 18 7.08 -25.56 12.80
CA GLY A 18 6.33 -24.30 12.93
C GLY A 18 6.63 -23.27 11.84
N LYS A 19 7.70 -23.44 11.06
CA LYS A 19 7.95 -22.58 9.89
C LYS A 19 6.90 -22.79 8.80
N THR A 20 6.61 -21.72 8.07
CA THR A 20 5.71 -21.73 6.92
C THR A 20 6.41 -22.23 5.66
N VAL A 21 5.64 -22.66 4.67
CA VAL A 21 6.17 -23.09 3.37
C VAL A 21 6.97 -21.97 2.70
N LEU A 22 6.56 -20.70 2.86
CA LEU A 22 7.31 -19.56 2.33
C LEU A 22 8.68 -19.42 3.00
N GLN A 23 8.73 -19.52 4.33
CA GLN A 23 10.00 -19.46 5.07
C GLN A 23 10.93 -20.61 4.67
N ALA A 24 10.38 -21.82 4.55
CA ALA A 24 11.14 -22.98 4.07
C ALA A 24 11.69 -22.78 2.66
N ALA A 25 10.90 -22.20 1.75
CA ALA A 25 11.35 -21.87 0.40
C ALA A 25 12.49 -20.83 0.41
N ILE A 26 12.34 -19.73 1.14
CA ILE A 26 13.35 -18.64 1.23
C ILE A 26 14.68 -19.17 1.79
N GLU A 27 14.63 -19.94 2.88
CA GLU A 27 15.82 -20.50 3.54
C GLU A 27 16.60 -21.47 2.66
N ASN A 28 15.93 -22.10 1.70
CA ASN A 28 16.52 -23.08 0.77
C ASN A 28 16.73 -22.50 -0.65
N GLY A 29 16.66 -21.17 -0.80
CA GLY A 29 16.91 -20.50 -2.08
C GLY A 29 15.89 -20.79 -3.17
N ILE A 30 14.66 -21.17 -2.81
CA ILE A 30 13.55 -21.42 -3.74
C ILE A 30 12.74 -20.14 -3.90
N SER A 31 12.63 -19.67 -5.14
CA SER A 31 11.98 -18.39 -5.44
C SER A 31 10.46 -18.49 -5.40
N VAL A 32 9.85 -17.81 -4.43
CA VAL A 32 8.40 -17.62 -4.30
C VAL A 32 8.16 -16.12 -4.06
N PRO A 33 7.35 -15.42 -4.88
CA PRO A 33 7.15 -13.98 -4.71
C PRO A 33 6.30 -13.67 -3.48
N TYR A 34 6.58 -12.54 -2.82
CA TYR A 34 5.84 -12.08 -1.65
C TYR A 34 5.85 -10.55 -1.49
N TYR A 35 4.73 -9.96 -1.06
CA TYR A 35 4.65 -8.53 -0.72
C TYR A 35 4.16 -8.25 0.69
N CYS A 36 3.12 -8.92 1.18
CA CYS A 36 2.60 -8.62 2.52
C CYS A 36 3.45 -9.28 3.63
N TYR A 37 4.09 -10.42 3.36
CA TYR A 37 5.00 -11.05 4.32
C TYR A 37 6.27 -10.21 4.51
N HIS A 38 6.72 -10.06 5.76
CA HIS A 38 8.02 -9.49 6.09
C HIS A 38 8.58 -10.24 7.31
N PRO A 39 9.85 -10.66 7.33
CA PRO A 39 10.39 -11.47 8.43
C PRO A 39 10.36 -10.76 9.80
N GLY A 40 10.53 -9.44 9.82
CA GLY A 40 10.46 -8.63 11.04
C GLY A 40 9.07 -8.10 11.44
N ILE A 41 8.00 -8.47 10.72
CA ILE A 41 6.62 -8.05 11.04
C ILE A 41 5.74 -9.29 11.19
N GLY A 42 5.70 -10.13 10.15
CA GLY A 42 4.94 -11.38 10.15
C GLY A 42 4.06 -11.53 8.92
N ILE A 43 3.02 -12.36 9.10
CA ILE A 43 2.14 -12.85 8.05
C ILE A 43 0.83 -12.06 8.06
N ASP A 44 0.26 -11.82 6.88
CA ASP A 44 -1.05 -11.16 6.71
C ASP A 44 -1.87 -11.83 5.61
N GLY A 45 -1.24 -12.14 4.48
CA GLY A 45 -1.86 -12.91 3.42
C GLY A 45 -2.74 -12.11 2.45
N SER A 46 -2.75 -10.77 2.51
CA SER A 46 -3.51 -9.90 1.60
C SER A 46 -3.07 -9.99 0.15
N CYS A 47 -1.76 -10.04 -0.14
CA CYS A 47 -1.26 -9.87 -1.51
C CYS A 47 -1.42 -11.10 -2.42
N ARG A 48 -1.64 -12.30 -1.86
CA ARG A 48 -1.85 -13.58 -2.56
C ARG A 48 -0.80 -14.01 -3.62
N VAL A 49 0.31 -13.31 -3.84
CA VAL A 49 1.32 -13.73 -4.85
C VAL A 49 2.08 -15.01 -4.49
N CYS A 50 2.19 -15.34 -3.20
CA CYS A 50 2.95 -16.50 -2.72
C CYS A 50 2.21 -17.84 -2.87
N ILE A 51 1.26 -17.92 -3.81
CA ILE A 51 0.45 -19.11 -4.05
C ILE A 51 1.34 -20.27 -4.53
N VAL A 52 1.06 -21.47 -4.03
CA VAL A 52 1.73 -22.73 -4.37
C VAL A 52 0.71 -23.86 -4.47
N LYS A 53 1.07 -24.95 -5.16
CA LYS A 53 0.33 -26.21 -5.16
C LYS A 53 0.86 -27.09 -4.04
N ILE A 54 -0.04 -27.71 -3.28
CA ILE A 54 0.30 -28.72 -2.28
C ILE A 54 -0.45 -29.99 -2.65
N GLU A 55 0.24 -31.12 -2.68
CA GLU A 55 -0.41 -32.41 -2.97
C GLU A 55 -1.54 -32.69 -1.99
N LYS A 56 -2.58 -33.38 -2.48
CA LYS A 56 -3.78 -33.74 -1.71
C LYS A 56 -4.62 -32.55 -1.23
N MET A 57 -4.29 -31.32 -1.62
CA MET A 57 -5.12 -30.14 -1.43
C MET A 57 -5.81 -29.74 -2.74
N PRO A 58 -7.15 -29.61 -2.77
CA PRO A 58 -7.88 -29.34 -4.01
C PRO A 58 -7.64 -27.93 -4.55
N LYS A 59 -7.38 -26.96 -3.66
CA LYS A 59 -7.14 -25.56 -4.00
C LYS A 59 -5.67 -25.21 -3.81
N LEU A 60 -5.20 -24.23 -4.57
CA LEU A 60 -3.90 -23.62 -4.35
C LEU A 60 -3.86 -22.92 -2.98
N GLN A 61 -2.71 -22.98 -2.33
CA GLN A 61 -2.52 -22.47 -0.97
C GLN A 61 -1.55 -21.30 -0.95
N THR A 62 -1.68 -20.40 0.02
CA THR A 62 -0.65 -19.39 0.26
C THR A 62 0.46 -19.94 1.11
N SER A 63 1.67 -19.98 0.53
CA SER A 63 2.85 -20.47 1.24
C SER A 63 3.19 -19.66 2.49
N CYS A 64 2.83 -18.37 2.57
CA CYS A 64 3.09 -17.53 3.74
C CYS A 64 2.26 -17.89 4.96
N SER A 65 1.12 -18.57 4.80
CA SER A 65 0.20 -18.91 5.91
C SER A 65 0.13 -20.41 6.17
N THR A 66 0.66 -21.23 5.27
CA THR A 66 0.66 -22.69 5.41
C THR A 66 1.90 -23.14 6.18
N VAL A 67 1.69 -23.77 7.33
CA VAL A 67 2.75 -24.36 8.15
C VAL A 67 3.27 -25.65 7.51
N CYS A 68 4.59 -25.85 7.53
CA CYS A 68 5.22 -27.08 7.02
C CYS A 68 4.77 -28.30 7.84
N ALA A 69 4.48 -29.39 7.16
CA ALA A 69 4.18 -30.68 7.77
C ALA A 69 5.10 -31.76 7.21
N GLU A 70 5.34 -32.81 8.00
CA GLU A 70 6.17 -33.94 7.61
C GLU A 70 5.63 -34.60 6.33
N GLY A 71 6.51 -34.85 5.36
CA GLY A 71 6.16 -35.47 4.08
C GLY A 71 5.29 -34.59 3.18
N MET A 72 5.13 -33.30 3.46
CA MET A 72 4.42 -32.37 2.58
C MET A 72 5.13 -32.27 1.23
N VAL A 73 4.38 -32.27 0.12
CA VAL A 73 4.92 -32.08 -1.23
C VAL A 73 4.32 -30.81 -1.82
N VAL A 74 5.20 -29.87 -2.14
CA VAL A 74 4.87 -28.53 -2.64
C VAL A 74 5.44 -28.35 -4.03
N SER A 75 4.66 -27.76 -4.93
CA SER A 75 5.12 -27.35 -6.25
C SER A 75 4.86 -25.86 -6.45
N THR A 76 5.88 -25.14 -6.91
CA THR A 76 5.85 -23.68 -7.07
C THR A 76 5.71 -23.23 -8.52
N ARG A 77 5.82 -24.16 -9.48
CA ARG A 77 5.84 -23.88 -10.93
C ARG A 77 4.89 -24.74 -11.77
N THR A 78 3.89 -25.37 -11.16
CA THR A 78 2.85 -26.06 -11.95
C THR A 78 2.07 -25.07 -12.81
N PRO A 79 1.51 -25.48 -13.95
CA PRO A 79 0.79 -24.56 -14.85
C PRO A 79 -0.33 -23.76 -14.16
N ASP A 80 -1.05 -24.38 -13.23
CA ASP A 80 -2.10 -23.72 -12.44
C ASP A 80 -1.53 -22.66 -11.47
N VAL A 81 -0.36 -22.88 -10.88
CA VAL A 81 0.32 -21.90 -10.02
C VAL A 81 0.86 -20.73 -10.83
N VAL A 82 1.45 -20.99 -12.00
CA VAL A 82 1.98 -19.95 -12.88
C VAL A 82 0.86 -19.01 -13.34
N GLU A 83 -0.24 -19.56 -13.85
CA GLU A 83 -1.39 -18.74 -14.28
C GLU A 83 -2.03 -17.99 -13.11
N ALA A 84 -2.19 -18.64 -11.95
CA ALA A 84 -2.74 -17.98 -10.76
C ALA A 84 -1.88 -16.80 -10.29
N ARG A 85 -0.55 -16.94 -10.31
CA ARG A 85 0.36 -15.83 -9.98
C ARG A 85 0.25 -14.71 -10.99
N ALA A 86 0.31 -15.03 -12.29
CA ALA A 86 0.18 -14.04 -13.36
C ALA A 86 -1.12 -13.22 -13.25
N ALA A 87 -2.24 -13.88 -12.93
CA ALA A 87 -3.51 -13.20 -12.67
C ALA A 87 -3.47 -12.28 -11.45
N VAL A 88 -2.82 -12.68 -10.35
CA VAL A 88 -2.64 -11.80 -9.17
C VAL A 88 -1.78 -10.59 -9.51
N PHE A 89 -0.69 -10.75 -10.29
CA PHE A 89 0.10 -9.61 -10.76
C PHE A 89 -0.71 -8.67 -11.64
N GLU A 90 -1.56 -9.21 -12.52
CA GLU A 90 -2.48 -8.41 -13.33
C GLU A 90 -3.42 -7.57 -12.43
N PHE A 91 -3.96 -8.14 -11.35
CA PHE A 91 -4.76 -7.39 -10.37
C PHE A 91 -3.95 -6.38 -9.54
N LEU A 92 -2.67 -6.61 -9.29
CA LEU A 92 -1.84 -5.62 -8.59
C LEU A 92 -1.49 -4.44 -9.49
N LEU A 93 -1.25 -4.71 -10.77
CA LEU A 93 -0.91 -3.70 -11.77
C LEU A 93 -2.14 -2.98 -12.32
N ILE A 94 -3.35 -3.46 -12.00
CA ILE A 94 -4.61 -2.97 -12.60
C ILE A 94 -4.81 -1.47 -12.49
N ASN A 95 -4.52 -0.95 -11.30
CA ASN A 95 -4.64 0.46 -10.97
C ASN A 95 -3.28 1.06 -10.61
N HIS A 96 -2.19 0.32 -10.80
CA HIS A 96 -0.85 0.84 -10.53
C HIS A 96 -0.43 1.78 -11.67
N PRO A 97 0.05 3.00 -11.36
CA PRO A 97 0.43 3.98 -12.39
C PRO A 97 1.69 3.53 -13.13
N LEU A 98 1.85 4.00 -14.37
CA LEU A 98 3.05 3.80 -15.19
C LEU A 98 4.16 4.79 -14.81
N ASP A 99 4.44 4.86 -13.51
CA ASP A 99 5.34 5.86 -12.91
C ASP A 99 6.79 5.36 -12.80
N CYS A 100 7.11 4.15 -13.26
CA CYS A 100 8.45 3.55 -13.08
C CYS A 100 9.63 4.48 -13.45
N PRO A 101 9.58 5.28 -14.54
CA PRO A 101 10.68 6.20 -14.87
C PRO A 101 10.89 7.36 -13.89
N VAL A 102 9.86 7.71 -13.11
CA VAL A 102 9.84 8.84 -12.16
C VAL A 102 9.64 8.37 -10.71
N CYS A 103 9.65 7.06 -10.49
CA CYS A 103 9.46 6.43 -9.20
C CYS A 103 10.83 6.18 -8.57
N ASP A 104 11.04 6.70 -7.36
CA ASP A 104 12.34 6.60 -6.66
C ASP A 104 12.78 5.16 -6.40
N LYS A 105 11.82 4.24 -6.29
CA LYS A 105 12.07 2.80 -6.10
C LYS A 105 12.33 2.07 -7.42
N GLY A 106 12.27 2.74 -8.56
CA GLY A 106 12.51 2.15 -9.88
C GLY A 106 13.91 1.53 -9.94
N GLY A 107 14.00 0.27 -10.38
CA GLY A 107 15.25 -0.49 -10.40
C GLY A 107 15.56 -1.26 -9.11
N GLU A 108 14.88 -0.96 -8.00
CA GLU A 108 14.95 -1.70 -6.73
C GLU A 108 13.55 -2.08 -6.21
N CYS A 109 12.56 -2.11 -7.10
CA CYS A 109 11.17 -2.33 -6.75
C CYS A 109 10.80 -3.82 -6.87
N PRO A 110 10.52 -4.53 -5.77
CA PRO A 110 10.03 -5.91 -5.84
C PRO A 110 8.81 -6.08 -6.74
N LEU A 111 7.95 -5.06 -6.85
CA LEU A 111 6.81 -5.11 -7.78
C LEU A 111 7.24 -5.21 -9.23
N GLN A 112 8.28 -4.47 -9.61
CA GLN A 112 8.87 -4.54 -10.94
C GLN A 112 9.53 -5.92 -11.16
N ASP A 113 10.38 -6.36 -10.24
CA ASP A 113 11.16 -7.60 -10.42
C ASP A 113 10.28 -8.85 -10.46
N PHE A 114 9.31 -8.94 -9.54
CA PHE A 114 8.42 -10.09 -9.49
C PHE A 114 7.38 -10.07 -10.62
N SER A 115 6.90 -8.89 -11.06
CA SER A 115 6.00 -8.84 -12.21
C SER A 115 6.73 -9.23 -13.50
N TYR A 116 7.99 -8.84 -13.67
CA TYR A 116 8.82 -9.28 -14.78
C TYR A 116 9.05 -10.81 -14.77
N THR A 117 9.25 -11.40 -13.58
CA THR A 117 9.57 -12.82 -13.44
C THR A 117 8.35 -13.75 -13.46
N PHE A 118 7.22 -13.30 -12.90
CA PHE A 118 6.04 -14.14 -12.63
C PHE A 118 4.73 -13.57 -13.18
N GLY A 119 4.74 -12.35 -13.73
CA GLY A 119 3.59 -11.72 -14.35
C GLY A 119 3.41 -12.11 -15.82
N ARG A 120 2.46 -11.46 -16.48
CA ARG A 120 2.29 -11.53 -17.94
C ARG A 120 3.23 -10.54 -18.61
N ASP A 121 3.63 -10.85 -19.84
CA ASP A 121 4.44 -9.95 -20.67
C ASP A 121 3.66 -8.70 -21.10
N GLU A 122 2.35 -8.84 -21.32
CA GLU A 122 1.49 -7.77 -21.82
C GLU A 122 0.28 -7.53 -20.90
N SER A 123 -0.14 -6.26 -20.84
CA SER A 123 -1.38 -5.87 -20.17
C SER A 123 -2.55 -5.96 -21.13
N ARG A 124 -3.68 -6.49 -20.66
CA ARG A 124 -4.95 -6.52 -21.42
C ARG A 124 -5.90 -5.38 -21.02
N MET A 125 -5.38 -4.38 -20.32
CA MET A 125 -6.21 -3.38 -19.66
C MET A 125 -6.36 -2.14 -20.51
N GLU A 126 -7.55 -1.98 -21.05
CA GLU A 126 -7.91 -0.88 -21.95
C GLU A 126 -8.74 0.21 -21.25
N PHE A 127 -9.02 0.05 -19.95
CA PHE A 127 -9.82 1.00 -19.18
C PHE A 127 -8.94 2.02 -18.42
N PRO A 128 -9.51 3.20 -18.08
CA PRO A 128 -8.86 4.16 -17.22
C PRO A 128 -8.51 3.56 -15.86
N ARG A 129 -7.26 3.78 -15.42
CA ARG A 129 -6.81 3.38 -14.08
C ARG A 129 -7.48 4.26 -13.03
N ARG A 130 -7.64 3.70 -11.83
CA ARG A 130 -7.98 4.50 -10.65
C ARG A 130 -6.94 5.59 -10.44
N VAL A 131 -7.42 6.79 -10.09
CA VAL A 131 -6.56 7.89 -9.67
C VAL A 131 -7.13 8.48 -8.38
N PHE A 132 -6.27 8.65 -7.39
CA PHE A 132 -6.54 9.36 -6.15
C PHE A 132 -6.21 10.84 -6.29
N ASP A 133 -6.72 11.53 -7.29
CA ASP A 133 -6.45 12.96 -7.47
C ASP A 133 -7.72 13.63 -7.99
N GLY A 134 -8.56 14.04 -7.03
CA GLY A 134 -9.94 14.47 -7.29
C GLY A 134 -10.90 14.09 -6.16
N ASP A 135 -12.11 14.66 -6.19
CA ASP A 135 -13.22 14.33 -5.27
C ASP A 135 -12.87 14.36 -3.76
N GLY A 136 -11.94 15.25 -3.38
CA GLY A 136 -11.50 15.42 -2.00
C GLY A 136 -10.36 14.49 -1.55
N VAL A 137 -9.86 13.63 -2.45
CA VAL A 137 -8.74 12.72 -2.20
C VAL A 137 -7.48 13.19 -2.93
N LYS A 138 -6.31 13.01 -2.30
CA LYS A 138 -5.01 13.42 -2.84
C LYS A 138 -4.08 12.24 -3.01
N ALA A 139 -3.35 12.24 -4.12
CA ALA A 139 -2.45 11.15 -4.45
C ALA A 139 -1.19 11.29 -3.62
N ASP A 140 -0.60 12.49 -3.67
CA ASP A 140 0.57 12.87 -2.88
C ASP A 140 0.12 13.51 -1.56
N VAL A 141 0.45 12.83 -0.47
CA VAL A 141 0.05 13.16 0.89
C VAL A 141 1.28 13.33 1.75
N ASP A 142 1.25 14.36 2.59
CA ASP A 142 2.23 14.55 3.63
C ASP A 142 2.18 13.37 4.61
N PHE A 143 3.25 12.60 4.71
CA PHE A 143 3.28 11.37 5.51
C PHE A 143 4.22 11.46 6.70
N GLY A 144 4.42 12.67 7.21
CA GLY A 144 5.24 12.96 8.36
C GLY A 144 6.46 13.82 8.02
N PRO A 145 7.36 14.10 8.97
CA PRO A 145 8.40 15.12 8.81
C PRO A 145 9.34 14.90 7.61
N THR A 146 9.62 13.64 7.28
CA THR A 146 10.60 13.27 6.24
C THR A 146 10.00 12.50 5.07
N LEU A 147 8.74 12.06 5.17
CA LEU A 147 8.12 11.12 4.24
C LEU A 147 6.96 11.73 3.46
N MET A 148 6.76 11.20 2.26
CA MET A 148 5.61 11.42 1.40
C MET A 148 4.95 10.08 1.08
N LEU A 149 3.62 10.08 0.99
CA LEU A 149 2.82 8.95 0.53
C LEU A 149 2.23 9.29 -0.83
N ASN A 150 2.46 8.43 -1.83
CA ASN A 150 1.72 8.41 -3.08
C ASN A 150 0.71 7.24 -3.08
N ARG A 151 -0.58 7.54 -2.94
CA ARG A 151 -1.66 6.55 -2.83
C ARG A 151 -1.86 5.75 -4.12
N ASN A 152 -1.60 6.34 -5.30
CA ASN A 152 -1.74 5.64 -6.58
C ASN A 152 -0.77 4.47 -6.71
N ARG A 153 0.44 4.61 -6.18
CA ARG A 153 1.47 3.56 -6.20
C ARG A 153 1.25 2.46 -5.16
N CYS A 154 0.35 2.66 -4.20
CA CYS A 154 0.13 1.71 -3.11
C CYS A 154 -0.64 0.46 -3.58
N ILE A 155 -0.12 -0.72 -3.25
CA ILE A 155 -0.75 -2.02 -3.53
C ILE A 155 -1.51 -2.61 -2.32
N LEU A 156 -1.74 -1.80 -1.28
CA LEU A 156 -2.46 -2.20 -0.05
C LEU A 156 -1.94 -3.49 0.62
N CYS A 157 -0.62 -3.71 0.62
CA CYS A 157 0.00 -4.89 1.26
C CYS A 157 0.01 -4.86 2.80
N THR A 158 -0.49 -3.76 3.39
CA THR A 158 -0.64 -3.51 4.83
C THR A 158 0.65 -3.54 5.67
N ARG A 159 1.84 -3.66 5.05
CA ARG A 159 3.12 -3.68 5.79
C ARG A 159 3.34 -2.43 6.64
N CYS A 160 3.06 -1.24 6.11
CA CYS A 160 3.22 0.02 6.85
C CYS A 160 2.30 0.10 8.08
N VAL A 161 1.02 -0.26 7.92
CA VAL A 161 0.03 -0.33 9.01
C VAL A 161 0.50 -1.27 10.12
N ARG A 162 0.92 -2.49 9.74
CA ARG A 162 1.38 -3.49 10.71
C ARG A 162 2.71 -3.12 11.35
N PHE A 163 3.65 -2.54 10.60
CA PHE A 163 4.90 -2.02 11.15
C PHE A 163 4.65 -1.01 12.27
N MET A 164 3.80 -0.02 12.03
CA MET A 164 3.47 0.99 13.04
C MET A 164 2.77 0.37 14.26
N ARG A 165 1.87 -0.59 14.04
CA ARG A 165 1.14 -1.24 15.14
C ARG A 165 2.00 -2.22 15.96
N GLU A 166 2.82 -3.01 15.30
CA GLU A 166 3.46 -4.20 15.90
C GLU A 166 4.94 -3.97 16.24
N VAL A 167 5.64 -3.14 15.46
CA VAL A 167 7.07 -2.85 15.64
C VAL A 167 7.28 -1.51 16.33
N ASP A 168 6.64 -0.45 15.82
CA ASP A 168 6.73 0.88 16.44
C ASP A 168 5.93 0.96 17.75
N GLY A 169 4.78 0.27 17.79
CA GLY A 169 3.88 0.25 18.94
C GLY A 169 2.89 1.42 18.98
N ASP A 170 2.92 2.30 17.97
CA ASP A 170 1.99 3.42 17.81
C ASP A 170 1.25 3.35 16.46
N ALA A 171 -0.02 2.99 16.49
CA ALA A 171 -0.83 2.68 15.32
C ALA A 171 -1.37 3.94 14.60
N GLN A 172 -0.47 4.75 14.05
CA GLN A 172 -0.81 6.03 13.39
C GLN A 172 -1.36 5.87 11.95
N ILE A 173 -1.15 4.72 11.31
CA ILE A 173 -1.56 4.45 9.93
C ILE A 173 -2.75 3.49 9.92
N ASN A 174 -3.79 3.80 9.13
CA ASN A 174 -4.95 2.94 8.93
C ASN A 174 -5.34 2.84 7.46
N ILE A 175 -6.27 1.92 7.17
CA ILE A 175 -6.95 1.83 5.87
C ILE A 175 -8.32 2.48 6.05
N ILE A 176 -8.64 3.44 5.19
CA ILE A 176 -9.99 4.00 5.08
C ILE A 176 -10.67 3.51 3.80
N ASP A 177 -11.99 3.68 3.75
CA ASP A 177 -12.87 3.14 2.70
C ASP A 177 -12.78 1.62 2.51
N ARG A 178 -13.46 1.11 1.46
CA ARG A 178 -13.57 -0.33 1.18
C ARG A 178 -13.43 -0.63 -0.31
N GLY A 179 -12.88 -1.80 -0.60
CA GLY A 179 -12.77 -2.33 -1.95
C GLY A 179 -11.89 -1.45 -2.84
N TYR A 180 -12.42 -1.07 -4.00
CA TYR A 180 -11.71 -0.25 -4.97
C TYR A 180 -11.31 1.14 -4.44
N GLY A 181 -12.05 1.70 -3.47
CA GLY A 181 -11.74 2.99 -2.87
C GLY A 181 -10.71 2.96 -1.74
N SER A 182 -10.26 1.77 -1.31
CA SER A 182 -9.41 1.67 -0.13
C SER A 182 -8.07 2.39 -0.30
N GLU A 183 -7.69 3.13 0.74
CA GLU A 183 -6.45 3.90 0.78
C GLU A 183 -5.79 3.91 2.15
N ILE A 184 -4.48 4.17 2.14
CA ILE A 184 -3.68 4.37 3.35
C ILE A 184 -3.85 5.83 3.80
N ALA A 185 -4.22 6.01 5.05
CA ALA A 185 -4.41 7.33 5.65
C ALA A 185 -3.89 7.36 7.09
N THR A 186 -3.57 8.56 7.57
CA THR A 186 -3.31 8.83 8.98
C THR A 186 -4.46 9.66 9.56
N PHE A 187 -4.48 9.81 10.88
CA PHE A 187 -5.48 10.65 11.52
C PHE A 187 -5.36 12.10 11.02
N GLN A 188 -6.45 12.62 10.45
CA GLN A 188 -6.53 13.98 9.91
C GLN A 188 -5.43 14.37 8.90
N GLU A 189 -4.82 13.40 8.20
CA GLU A 189 -3.71 13.62 7.27
C GLU A 189 -2.49 14.30 7.93
N GLU A 190 -2.28 14.12 9.23
CA GLU A 190 -1.14 14.69 9.97
C GLU A 190 0.18 13.95 9.70
N GLY A 191 0.15 12.88 8.92
CA GLY A 191 1.31 12.01 8.68
C GLY A 191 1.69 11.14 9.88
N VAL A 192 2.91 10.60 9.86
CA VAL A 192 3.45 9.72 10.91
C VAL A 192 4.56 10.43 11.68
N HIS A 193 4.43 10.46 13.00
CA HIS A 193 5.39 11.05 13.92
C HIS A 193 5.98 9.98 14.83
N SER A 194 7.05 9.35 14.38
CA SER A 194 7.85 8.42 15.19
C SER A 194 9.32 8.52 14.80
N ILE A 195 10.21 8.19 15.76
CA ILE A 195 11.65 8.03 15.52
C ILE A 195 11.91 6.91 14.50
N LEU A 196 11.08 5.86 14.48
CA LEU A 196 11.23 4.72 13.56
C LEU A 196 10.50 4.93 12.23
N SER A 197 9.79 6.06 12.05
CA SER A 197 8.99 6.33 10.86
C SER A 197 9.80 6.23 9.56
N GLY A 198 11.08 6.60 9.57
CA GLY A 198 11.97 6.50 8.41
C GLY A 198 12.06 5.09 7.80
N ASN A 199 11.89 4.04 8.61
CA ASN A 199 11.91 2.65 8.13
C ASN A 199 10.70 2.29 7.25
N LEU A 200 9.64 3.12 7.24
CA LEU A 200 8.44 2.87 6.42
C LEU A 200 8.75 2.86 4.92
N MET A 201 9.76 3.61 4.47
CA MET A 201 10.23 3.58 3.08
C MET A 201 10.78 2.21 2.69
N ASP A 202 11.60 1.62 3.55
CA ASP A 202 12.22 0.30 3.33
C ASP A 202 11.20 -0.83 3.47
N VAL A 203 10.31 -0.72 4.45
CA VAL A 203 9.22 -1.67 4.70
C VAL A 203 8.28 -1.74 3.50
N CYS A 204 8.05 -0.61 2.81
CA CYS A 204 7.17 -0.54 1.66
C CYS A 204 7.75 -1.30 0.45
N PRO A 205 7.05 -2.30 -0.10
CA PRO A 205 7.56 -3.06 -1.25
C PRO A 205 7.45 -2.29 -2.58
N VAL A 206 6.86 -1.10 -2.59
CA VAL A 206 6.60 -0.28 -3.78
C VAL A 206 6.98 1.17 -3.48
N GLY A 207 7.15 2.00 -4.50
CA GLY A 207 7.46 3.43 -4.35
C GLY A 207 6.29 4.30 -3.88
N ALA A 208 5.43 3.77 -3.01
CA ALA A 208 4.32 4.52 -2.43
C ALA A 208 4.76 5.39 -1.25
N ILE A 209 5.73 4.95 -0.44
CA ILE A 209 6.29 5.75 0.65
C ILE A 209 7.71 6.11 0.26
N THR A 210 8.00 7.40 0.20
CA THR A 210 9.29 7.96 -0.28
C THR A 210 9.71 9.13 0.59
N THR A 211 10.95 9.59 0.45
CA THR A 211 11.41 10.81 1.16
C THR A 211 10.92 12.08 0.47
N ARG A 212 10.67 13.16 1.23
CA ARG A 212 10.25 14.46 0.67
C ARG A 212 11.19 15.06 -0.37
N GLY A 213 12.48 14.70 -0.34
CA GLY A 213 13.49 15.24 -1.25
C GLY A 213 13.72 14.39 -2.51
N SER A 214 13.21 13.16 -2.54
CA SER A 214 13.39 12.25 -3.68
C SER A 214 12.35 12.47 -4.78
N SER A 215 11.20 13.09 -4.47
CA SER A 215 10.21 13.59 -5.43
C SER A 215 10.71 14.79 -6.26
N ARG A 216 11.84 14.64 -6.95
CA ARG A 216 12.34 15.57 -7.98
C ARG A 216 11.43 15.49 -9.20
N GLY A 217 10.23 16.04 -9.08
CA GLY A 217 9.25 16.05 -10.17
C GLY A 217 7.97 16.84 -9.94
N ARG A 218 7.62 17.21 -8.70
CA ARG A 218 6.45 18.06 -8.46
C ARG A 218 6.76 19.11 -7.40
N GLY A 219 6.92 20.35 -7.84
CA GLY A 219 6.94 21.51 -6.97
C GLY A 219 5.60 21.65 -6.27
N THR A 220 5.54 21.28 -5.00
CA THR A 220 4.62 21.89 -4.05
C THR A 220 5.47 22.53 -2.98
N THR A 221 5.60 23.86 -3.07
CA THR A 221 6.08 24.68 -1.95
C THR A 221 5.34 24.25 -0.67
N PRO A 222 6.04 24.06 0.46
CA PRO A 222 5.38 23.76 1.71
C PRO A 222 4.44 24.91 2.07
N THR A 223 3.14 24.65 2.09
CA THR A 223 2.17 25.60 2.62
C THR A 223 2.45 25.74 4.12
N PRO A 224 2.79 26.93 4.64
CA PRO A 224 3.05 27.10 6.06
C PRO A 224 1.77 26.79 6.85
N PRO A 225 1.89 26.29 8.10
CA PRO A 225 0.73 25.99 8.91
C PRO A 225 -0.05 27.28 9.17
N THR A 226 -1.29 27.34 8.69
CA THR A 226 -2.18 28.47 8.93
C THR A 226 -2.45 28.57 10.42
N ARG A 227 -1.81 29.55 11.06
CA ARG A 227 -2.08 29.95 12.44
C ARG A 227 -3.57 30.24 12.59
N SER A 228 -4.17 29.57 13.56
CA SER A 228 -5.58 29.59 13.94
C SER A 228 -6.32 30.91 13.70
N ALA A 229 -7.40 30.84 12.91
CA ALA A 229 -8.43 31.87 12.85
C ALA A 229 -9.24 31.85 14.15
N ARG A 230 -8.65 32.38 15.23
CA ARG A 230 -9.30 32.48 16.55
C ARG A 230 -9.10 33.85 17.19
N SER A 231 -9.32 34.94 16.45
CA SER A 231 -9.56 36.27 17.05
C SER A 231 -10.02 37.31 16.01
N ALA A 232 -11.29 37.33 15.64
CA ALA A 232 -11.89 38.53 15.03
C ALA A 232 -13.43 38.49 15.12
N ARG A 233 -13.95 38.37 16.34
CA ARG A 233 -15.32 38.82 16.64
C ARG A 233 -15.28 39.63 17.92
N ARG A 234 -15.02 40.93 17.78
CA ARG A 234 -15.49 41.98 18.70
C ARG A 234 -15.22 43.36 18.11
N ALA A 235 -16.21 44.23 18.30
CA ALA A 235 -16.22 45.68 18.13
C ALA A 235 -16.38 46.24 16.71
N ALA A 236 -17.61 46.64 16.38
CA ALA A 236 -17.91 47.99 15.89
C ALA A 236 -19.41 48.30 16.08
N THR A 237 -19.69 49.08 17.11
CA THR A 237 -20.94 49.79 17.38
C THR A 237 -21.20 50.90 16.35
N SER A 238 -22.49 51.12 16.06
CA SER A 238 -23.20 52.20 15.30
C SER A 238 -22.60 53.64 15.39
N PRO A 239 -22.89 54.61 14.48
CA PRO A 239 -24.21 55.29 14.44
C PRO A 239 -24.72 55.88 13.07
N ARG A 240 -26.07 55.96 12.97
CA ARG A 240 -26.93 57.04 12.42
C ARG A 240 -26.73 57.60 10.97
N GLY A 241 -27.66 57.17 10.09
CA GLY A 241 -28.64 57.96 9.30
C GLY A 241 -28.28 59.21 8.45
N SER A 242 -28.73 59.25 7.18
CA SER A 242 -29.48 60.40 6.61
C SER A 242 -30.21 60.06 5.27
N LYS A 243 -31.51 60.41 5.25
CA LYS A 243 -32.45 60.83 4.18
C LYS A 243 -32.05 60.81 2.68
N ARG A 244 -32.96 60.27 1.83
CA ARG A 244 -33.55 60.86 0.58
C ARG A 244 -34.50 59.84 -0.09
N ASN A 245 -35.35 60.20 -1.05
CA ASN A 245 -36.67 60.83 -0.93
C ASN A 245 -37.57 60.25 -2.06
N ARG A 246 -38.87 60.08 -1.76
CA ARG A 246 -40.09 60.03 -2.62
C ARG A 246 -40.00 59.77 -4.14
N ASN A 247 -40.73 58.74 -4.59
CA ASN A 247 -41.85 58.74 -5.55
C ASN A 247 -42.24 57.26 -5.76
N GLY A 248 -43.47 56.74 -5.64
CA GLY A 248 -44.80 57.33 -5.71
C GLY A 248 -45.52 56.78 -6.95
N ARG A 249 -46.52 55.89 -6.72
CA ARG A 249 -47.53 55.32 -7.66
C ARG A 249 -47.14 54.01 -8.37
N LYS A 250 -48.03 53.05 -8.64
CA LYS A 250 -49.34 52.57 -8.14
C LYS A 250 -49.60 51.33 -9.01
N ALA A 251 -49.95 50.18 -8.43
CA ALA A 251 -50.60 49.09 -9.18
C ALA A 251 -52.02 49.54 -9.59
N PRO A 252 -52.57 49.02 -10.70
CA PRO A 252 -53.59 47.97 -10.54
C PRO A 252 -53.62 46.91 -11.68
N GLY A 253 -54.14 45.73 -11.35
CA GLY A 253 -54.38 44.59 -12.24
C GLY A 253 -54.38 43.29 -11.45
#